data_AF-A0A960MVG5-F1
#
_entry.id   AF-A0A960MVG5-F1
#
_cell.length_a   1.000
_cell.length_b   1.000
_cell.length_c   1.000
_cell.angle_alpha   90.00
_cell.angle_beta   90.00
_cell.angle_gamma   90.00
#
_symmetry.space_group_name_H-M   'P 1'
#
loop_
_entity.id
_entity.type
_entity.pdbx_description
1 polymer ?
#
loop_
_entity_poly.entity_id
_entity_poly.type
_entity_poly.pdbx_seq_one_letter_code
_entity_poly.pdbx_strand_id
1 'polypeptide(L)'
;MVYLVGATSCLLSKRCQRLGDLAAGTLVIRQVKVPEPAIDQVLAKTGYNSFSEYPHLEARLRQRSSPEEAQIALDSLLRRDDLDPVHRLEVFSAIAEHFSQHAEFPEDATLGLSDEQYVRNVVDTLYRKTVVV
;
A
#
# COMPACT_ATOMS: atom_id res chain seq x y z
N MET A 1 9.58 -3.20 46.21
CA MET A 1 9.51 -1.73 46.37
C MET A 1 10.29 -0.94 45.30
N VAL A 2 10.65 -1.51 44.14
CA VAL A 2 11.39 -0.79 43.07
C VAL A 2 10.54 -0.56 41.81
N TYR A 3 9.47 -1.33 41.61
CA TYR A 3 8.56 -1.19 40.46
C TYR A 3 7.74 0.11 40.47
N LEU A 4 7.53 0.69 41.65
CA LEU A 4 6.74 1.92 41.82
C LEU A 4 7.45 3.11 41.16
N VAL A 5 8.79 3.17 41.22
CA VAL A 5 9.59 4.21 40.57
C VAL A 5 9.49 4.14 39.04
N GLY A 6 9.44 2.92 38.49
CA GLY A 6 9.21 2.69 37.05
C GLY A 6 7.82 3.15 36.61
N ALA A 7 6.79 2.87 37.40
CA ALA A 7 5.42 3.31 37.11
C ALA A 7 5.27 4.84 37.20
N THR A 8 5.84 5.46 38.24
CA THR A 8 5.77 6.92 38.44
C THR A 8 6.55 7.69 37.37
N SER A 9 7.69 7.15 36.91
CA SER A 9 8.45 7.74 35.78
C SER A 9 7.71 7.65 34.44
N CYS A 10 7.01 6.54 34.18
CA CYS A 10 6.13 6.41 33.01
C CYS A 10 4.97 7.43 33.05
N LEU A 11 4.36 7.67 34.21
CA LEU A 11 3.22 8.60 34.34
C LEU A 11 3.61 10.08 34.24
N LEU A 12 4.80 10.45 34.75
CA LEU A 12 5.29 11.84 34.72
C LEU A 12 5.95 12.22 33.39
N SER A 13 6.36 11.23 32.59
CA SER A 13 6.93 11.49 31.27
C SER A 13 5.82 11.68 30.23
N LYS A 14 5.81 12.82 29.53
CA LYS A 14 4.92 13.08 28.37
C LYS A 14 5.04 12.02 27.26
N ARG A 15 6.09 11.19 27.28
CA ARG A 15 6.38 10.16 26.28
C ARG A 15 6.21 8.73 26.83
N CYS A 16 5.67 8.58 28.04
CA CYS A 16 5.46 7.28 28.72
C CYS A 16 6.71 6.38 28.80
N GLN A 17 7.91 6.98 28.80
CA GLN A 17 9.19 6.26 28.85
C GLN A 17 9.48 5.71 30.24
N ARG A 18 10.03 4.49 30.34
CA ARG A 18 10.55 3.98 31.61
C ARG A 18 11.86 4.69 31.93
N LEU A 19 12.25 4.71 33.20
CA LEU A 19 13.52 5.32 33.65
C LEU A 19 14.75 4.73 32.91
N GLY A 20 14.69 3.45 32.54
CA GLY A 20 15.71 2.79 31.71
C GLY A 20 15.80 3.34 30.28
N ASP A 21 14.65 3.65 29.65
CA ASP A 21 14.63 4.25 28.31
C ASP A 21 15.19 5.67 28.32
N LEU A 22 14.95 6.41 29.40
CA LEU A 22 15.46 7.75 29.60
C LEU A 22 17.00 7.76 29.76
N ALA A 23 17.54 6.80 30.53
CA ALA A 23 18.98 6.67 30.75
C ALA A 23 19.73 6.14 29.50
N ALA A 24 19.06 5.33 28.67
CA ALA A 24 19.62 4.79 27.44
C ALA A 24 19.43 5.71 26.22
N GLY A 25 18.65 6.80 26.35
CA GLY A 25 18.35 7.72 25.25
C GLY A 25 17.47 7.11 24.15
N THR A 26 16.64 6.10 24.46
CA THR A 26 15.84 5.37 23.49
C THR A 26 14.46 6.00 23.24
N LEU A 27 13.97 5.92 22.01
CA LEU A 27 12.65 6.41 21.62
C LEU A 27 11.68 5.25 21.42
N VAL A 28 10.53 5.30 22.11
CA VAL A 28 9.50 4.26 22.00
C VAL A 28 8.65 4.53 20.76
N ILE A 29 8.79 3.68 19.74
CA ILE A 29 7.99 3.75 18.51
C ILE A 29 6.82 2.79 18.63
N ARG A 30 5.59 3.30 18.51
CA ARG A 30 4.39 2.47 18.36
C ARG A 30 4.26 2.06 16.89
N GLN A 31 4.57 0.80 16.58
CA GLN A 31 4.29 0.23 15.27
C GLN A 31 2.84 -0.27 15.25
N VAL A 32 1.96 0.43 14.52
CA VAL A 32 0.61 -0.08 14.24
C VAL A 32 0.77 -1.23 13.25
N LYS A 33 0.44 -2.45 13.66
CA LYS A 33 0.45 -3.61 12.77
C LYS A 33 -0.79 -3.53 11.88
N VAL A 34 -0.64 -3.02 10.67
CA VAL A 34 -1.68 -3.04 9.64
C VAL A 34 -1.87 -4.51 9.21
N PRO A 35 -3.10 -5.04 9.16
CA PRO A 35 -3.34 -6.38 8.64
C PRO A 35 -2.81 -6.49 7.21
N GLU A 36 -2.07 -7.56 6.92
CA GLU A 36 -1.52 -7.79 5.58
C GLU A 36 -2.70 -8.11 4.63
N PRO A 37 -2.89 -7.34 3.56
CA PRO A 37 -3.97 -7.59 2.62
C PRO A 37 -3.79 -8.95 1.95
N ALA A 38 -4.87 -9.59 1.49
CA ALA A 38 -4.84 -10.90 0.81
C ALA A 38 -4.38 -10.78 -0.64
N ILE A 39 -3.15 -10.30 -0.84
CA ILE A 39 -2.60 -9.93 -2.17
C ILE A 39 -2.20 -11.17 -2.97
N ASP A 40 -1.90 -12.28 -2.29
CA ASP A 40 -1.45 -13.53 -2.90
C ASP A 40 -2.46 -14.07 -3.93
N GLN A 41 -3.76 -13.89 -3.69
CA GLN A 41 -4.79 -14.40 -4.59
C GLN A 41 -4.84 -13.65 -5.93
N VAL A 42 -4.47 -12.36 -5.91
CA VAL A 42 -4.46 -11.47 -7.08
C VAL A 42 -3.10 -11.54 -7.78
N LEU A 43 -2.01 -11.51 -7.02
CA LEU A 43 -0.65 -11.47 -7.55
C LEU A 43 -0.11 -12.84 -7.98
N ALA A 44 -0.44 -13.93 -7.29
CA ALA A 44 0.07 -15.27 -7.63
C ALA A 44 -0.45 -15.80 -8.98
N LYS A 45 -1.49 -15.20 -9.54
CA LYS A 45 -2.04 -15.54 -10.86
C LYS A 45 -1.47 -14.70 -12.00
N THR A 46 -0.58 -13.74 -11.73
CA THR A 46 -0.31 -12.65 -12.67
C THR A 46 1.03 -12.78 -13.38
N GLY A 47 1.01 -12.49 -14.68
CA GLY A 47 2.18 -12.37 -15.55
C GLY A 47 2.92 -11.03 -15.38
N TYR A 48 3.70 -10.68 -16.39
CA TYR A 48 4.58 -9.50 -16.43
C TYR A 48 3.85 -8.17 -16.13
N ASN A 49 4.42 -7.34 -15.24
CA ASN A 49 3.94 -5.97 -14.97
C ASN A 49 4.77 -4.96 -15.78
N SER A 50 4.14 -4.31 -16.76
CA SER A 50 4.80 -3.33 -17.63
C SER A 50 5.27 -2.07 -16.88
N PHE A 51 4.69 -1.74 -15.72
CA PHE A 51 5.12 -0.57 -14.93
C PHE A 51 6.48 -0.77 -14.30
N SER A 52 6.93 -2.02 -14.13
CA SER A 52 8.24 -2.34 -13.57
C SER A 52 9.41 -1.84 -14.42
N GLU A 53 9.19 -1.55 -15.71
CA GLU A 53 10.17 -0.91 -16.59
C GLU A 53 10.42 0.57 -16.24
N TYR A 54 9.53 1.19 -15.45
CA TYR A 54 9.57 2.61 -15.11
C TYR A 54 9.59 2.84 -13.58
N PRO A 55 10.69 2.48 -12.86
CA PRO A 55 10.75 2.54 -11.40
C PRO A 55 10.46 3.92 -10.79
N HIS A 56 10.79 4.98 -11.52
CA HIS A 56 10.55 6.36 -11.09
C HIS A 56 9.06 6.73 -11.12
N LEU A 57 8.30 6.20 -12.08
CA LEU A 57 6.84 6.37 -12.15
C LEU A 57 6.15 5.50 -11.10
N GLU A 58 6.64 4.28 -10.86
CA GLU A 58 6.16 3.44 -9.76
C GLU A 58 6.36 4.09 -8.39
N ALA A 59 7.52 4.72 -8.17
CA ALA A 59 7.78 5.46 -6.95
C ALA A 59 6.82 6.66 -6.80
N ARG A 60 6.56 7.40 -7.89
CA ARG A 60 5.61 8.52 -7.91
C ARG A 60 4.18 8.06 -7.65
N LEU A 61 3.75 6.95 -8.25
CA LEU A 61 2.44 6.33 -8.01
C LEU A 61 2.29 6.01 -6.52
N ARG A 62 3.26 5.29 -5.93
CA ARG A 62 3.27 4.97 -4.49
C ARG A 62 3.27 6.19 -3.57
N GLN A 63 3.95 7.27 -3.96
CA GLN A 63 3.99 8.50 -3.15
C GLN A 63 2.67 9.26 -3.16
N ARG A 64 1.91 9.19 -4.26
CA ARG A 64 0.68 9.96 -4.42
C ARG A 64 -0.57 9.18 -4.02
N SER A 65 -0.53 7.86 -4.11
CA SER A 65 -1.66 7.01 -3.73
C SER A 65 -1.77 6.87 -2.22
N SER A 66 -2.99 7.08 -1.71
CA SER A 66 -3.33 6.83 -0.33
C SER A 66 -3.55 5.33 -0.07
N PRO A 67 -3.41 4.87 1.19
CA PRO A 67 -3.72 3.49 1.56
C PRO A 67 -5.18 3.11 1.30
N GLU A 68 -6.11 4.07 1.39
CA GLU A 68 -7.54 3.85 1.17
C GLU A 68 -7.83 3.56 -0.31
N GLU A 69 -7.23 4.34 -1.22
CA GLU A 69 -7.34 4.11 -2.66
C GLU A 69 -6.72 2.77 -3.07
N ALA A 70 -5.56 2.42 -2.50
CA ALA A 70 -4.91 1.14 -2.72
C ALA A 70 -5.82 -0.03 -2.31
N GLN A 71 -6.52 0.10 -1.18
CA GLN A 71 -7.46 -0.90 -0.70
C GLN A 71 -8.67 -1.03 -1.61
N ILE A 72 -9.24 0.08 -2.09
CA ILE A 72 -10.37 0.06 -3.04
C ILE A 72 -9.98 -0.66 -4.34
N ALA A 73 -8.79 -0.40 -4.87
CA ALA A 73 -8.28 -1.07 -6.06
C ALA A 73 -8.13 -2.59 -5.85
N LEU A 74 -7.58 -3.00 -4.71
CA LEU A 74 -7.43 -4.40 -4.35
C LEU A 74 -8.79 -5.10 -4.16
N ASP A 75 -9.71 -4.50 -3.42
CA ASP A 75 -11.04 -5.05 -3.16
C ASP A 75 -11.84 -5.23 -4.46
N SER A 76 -11.70 -4.29 -5.40
CA SER A 76 -12.32 -4.36 -6.72
C SER A 76 -11.81 -5.56 -7.53
N LEU A 77 -10.51 -5.87 -7.43
CA LEU A 77 -9.92 -7.06 -8.08
C LEU A 77 -10.37 -8.36 -7.41
N LEU A 78 -10.47 -8.39 -6.08
CA LEU A 78 -10.93 -9.57 -5.33
C LEU A 78 -12.40 -9.90 -5.60
N ARG A 79 -13.24 -8.89 -5.85
CA ARG A 79 -14.68 -9.03 -6.10
C ARG A 79 -15.07 -9.00 -7.58
N ARG A 80 -14.10 -8.99 -8.49
CA ARG A 80 -14.36 -8.81 -9.93
C ARG A 80 -15.33 -9.84 -10.52
N ASP A 81 -15.38 -11.04 -9.93
CA ASP A 81 -16.19 -12.15 -10.40
C ASP A 81 -17.63 -12.07 -9.86
N ASP A 82 -17.88 -11.21 -8.87
CA ASP A 82 -19.21 -10.91 -8.31
C ASP A 82 -19.89 -9.73 -9.01
N LEU A 83 -19.16 -8.97 -9.84
CA LEU A 83 -19.68 -7.79 -10.54
C LEU A 83 -20.37 -8.19 -11.85
N ASP A 84 -21.47 -7.49 -12.16
CA ASP A 84 -22.09 -7.56 -13.48
C ASP A 84 -21.07 -7.11 -14.57
N PRO A 85 -21.00 -7.80 -15.72
CA PRO A 85 -19.96 -7.54 -16.72
C PRO A 85 -19.88 -6.10 -17.22
N VAL A 86 -21.02 -5.40 -17.33
CA VAL A 86 -21.05 -4.01 -17.81
C VAL A 86 -20.51 -3.08 -16.73
N HIS A 87 -21.02 -3.21 -15.51
CA HIS A 87 -20.59 -2.42 -14.36
C HIS A 87 -19.13 -2.67 -13.99
N ARG A 88 -18.63 -3.88 -14.24
CA ARG A 88 -17.22 -4.21 -14.06
C ARG A 88 -16.34 -3.31 -14.92
N LEU A 89 -16.67 -3.15 -16.20
CA LEU A 89 -15.90 -2.27 -17.09
C LEU A 89 -15.93 -0.83 -16.60
N GLU A 90 -17.10 -0.33 -16.19
CA GLU A 90 -17.24 1.05 -15.67
C GLU A 90 -16.38 1.29 -14.43
N VAL A 91 -16.42 0.36 -13.46
CA VAL A 91 -15.64 0.46 -12.22
C VAL A 91 -14.15 0.43 -12.53
N PHE A 92 -13.67 -0.52 -13.34
CA PHE A 92 -12.24 -0.60 -13.65
C PHE A 92 -11.77 0.60 -14.48
N SER A 93 -12.59 1.13 -15.38
CA SER A 93 -12.28 2.33 -16.14
C SER A 93 -12.13 3.56 -15.23
N ALA A 94 -13.07 3.76 -14.30
CA ALA A 94 -12.99 4.86 -13.34
C ALA A 94 -11.77 4.76 -12.43
N ILE A 95 -11.42 3.55 -11.98
CA ILE A 95 -10.22 3.33 -11.16
C ILE A 95 -8.95 3.57 -11.98
N ALA A 96 -8.89 3.08 -13.23
CA ALA A 96 -7.75 3.29 -14.11
C ALA A 96 -7.52 4.79 -14.39
N GLU A 97 -8.59 5.52 -14.70
CA GLU A 97 -8.55 6.97 -14.89
C GLU A 97 -8.02 7.68 -13.63
N HIS A 98 -8.54 7.33 -12.45
CA HIS A 98 -8.10 7.90 -11.17
C HIS A 98 -6.59 7.72 -10.96
N PHE A 99 -6.07 6.51 -11.14
CA PHE A 99 -4.63 6.26 -10.96
C PHE A 99 -3.75 6.82 -12.08
N SER A 100 -4.27 6.98 -13.30
CA SER A 100 -3.54 7.65 -14.38
C SER A 100 -3.21 9.12 -14.04
N GLN A 101 -4.07 9.78 -13.27
CA GLN A 101 -3.82 11.15 -12.80
C GLN A 101 -2.71 11.22 -11.74
N HIS A 102 -2.44 10.10 -11.05
CA HIS A 102 -1.36 10.03 -10.04
C HIS A 102 0.01 9.97 -10.72
N ALA A 103 0.16 9.04 -11.66
CA ALA A 103 1.36 8.85 -12.46
C ALA A 103 0.98 8.56 -13.92
N GLU A 104 1.45 9.43 -14.82
CA GLU A 104 1.24 9.29 -16.25
C GLU A 104 2.31 8.35 -16.80
N PHE A 105 1.89 7.14 -17.17
CA PHE A 105 2.75 6.14 -17.79
C PHE A 105 2.81 6.35 -19.31
N PRO A 106 3.96 6.14 -19.96
CA PRO A 106 4.10 6.28 -21.40
C PRO A 106 3.23 5.25 -22.13
N GLU A 107 2.85 5.56 -23.37
CA GLU A 107 2.04 4.67 -24.22
C GLU A 107 2.67 3.29 -24.36
N ASP A 108 4.00 3.17 -24.40
CA ASP A 108 4.71 1.90 -24.46
C ASP A 108 4.34 0.94 -23.31
N ALA A 109 4.00 1.47 -22.13
CA ALA A 109 3.63 0.69 -20.95
C ALA A 109 2.12 0.42 -20.84
N THR A 110 1.29 1.20 -21.52
CA THR A 110 -0.18 1.20 -21.39
C THR A 110 -0.90 0.68 -22.64
N LEU A 111 -0.25 0.70 -23.80
CA LEU A 111 -0.84 0.30 -25.07
C LEU A 111 -1.21 -1.19 -25.05
N GLY A 112 -2.49 -1.46 -25.36
CA GLY A 112 -3.03 -2.83 -25.39
C GLY A 112 -3.37 -3.43 -24.02
N LEU A 113 -3.20 -2.67 -22.93
CA LEU A 113 -3.72 -3.07 -21.63
C LEU A 113 -5.24 -2.82 -21.56
N SER A 114 -5.97 -3.74 -20.95
CA SER A 114 -7.32 -3.45 -20.48
C SER A 114 -7.26 -2.64 -19.19
N ASP A 115 -8.33 -1.90 -18.88
CA ASP A 115 -8.44 -1.15 -17.62
C ASP A 115 -8.27 -2.07 -16.39
N GLU A 116 -8.78 -3.31 -16.46
CA GLU A 116 -8.55 -4.31 -15.40
C GLU A 116 -7.06 -4.66 -15.24
N GLN A 117 -6.34 -4.84 -16.35
CA GLN A 117 -4.91 -5.15 -16.30
C GLN A 117 -4.10 -3.93 -15.83
N TYR A 118 -4.52 -2.71 -16.19
CA TYR A 118 -3.93 -1.48 -15.68
C TYR A 118 -4.08 -1.40 -14.16
N VAL A 119 -5.28 -1.60 -13.62
CA VAL A 119 -5.54 -1.60 -12.17
C VAL A 119 -4.78 -2.72 -11.47
N ARG A 120 -4.63 -3.88 -12.09
CA ARG A 120 -3.79 -4.97 -11.58
C ARG A 120 -2.32 -4.57 -11.48
N ASN A 121 -1.76 -3.92 -12.51
CA ASN A 121 -0.39 -3.42 -12.49
C ASN A 121 -0.20 -2.36 -11.39
N VAL A 122 -1.18 -1.46 -11.20
CA VAL A 122 -1.19 -0.50 -10.09
C VAL A 122 -1.11 -1.24 -8.75
N VAL A 123 -1.97 -2.23 -8.51
CA VAL A 123 -2.00 -2.99 -7.25
C VAL A 123 -0.69 -3.75 -7.03
N ASP A 124 -0.10 -4.37 -8.05
CA ASP A 124 1.22 -4.99 -7.93
C ASP A 124 2.27 -3.95 -7.54
N THR A 125 2.33 -2.80 -8.21
CA THR A 125 3.28 -1.73 -7.88
C THR A 125 3.11 -1.19 -6.45
N LEU A 126 1.88 -1.02 -5.97
CA LEU A 126 1.58 -0.47 -4.64
C LEU A 126 1.93 -1.45 -3.51
N TYR A 127 1.73 -2.75 -3.73
CA TYR A 127 1.85 -3.76 -2.69
C TYR A 127 3.09 -4.66 -2.80
N ARG A 128 3.79 -4.66 -3.93
CA ARG A 128 5.07 -5.35 -4.08
C ARG A 128 6.05 -4.77 -3.07
N LYS A 129 6.54 -5.64 -2.17
CA LYS A 129 7.65 -5.31 -1.26
C LYS A 129 8.87 -4.95 -2.11
N THR A 130 9.24 -3.67 -2.13
CA THR A 130 10.54 -3.26 -2.70
C THR A 130 11.61 -3.87 -1.80
N VAL A 131 12.34 -4.85 -2.32
CA VAL A 131 13.57 -5.30 -1.67
C VAL A 131 14.56 -4.15 -1.83
N VAL A 132 14.73 -3.36 -0.78
CA VAL A 132 15.86 -2.44 -0.68
C VAL A 132 17.08 -3.33 -0.46
N VAL A 133 17.85 -3.56 -1.52
CA VAL A 133 19.15 -4.23 -1.47
C VAL A 133 20.21 -3.23 -1.03
#